data_AF-A0A8R7THR5-F1
#
_entry.id   AF-A0A8R7THR5-F1
#
_cell.length_a   1.000
_cell.length_b   1.000
_cell.length_c   1.000
_cell.angle_alpha   90.00
_cell.angle_beta   90.00
_cell.angle_gamma   90.00
#
_symmetry.space_group_name_H-M   'P 1'
#
loop_
_entity.id
_entity.type
_entity.pdbx_description
1 polymer ?
#
loop_
_entity_poly.entity_id
_entity_poly.type
_entity_poly.pdbx_seq_one_letter_code
_entity_poly.pdbx_strand_id
1 'polypeptide(L)' 'MPMGLSKAPGTFMRLMHFVLRPYIGVFVVVYFDDILVFSKSIKDHVNHVRAVLQTLQKERLYANMEKCTFGVDK' A
#
# COMPACT_ATOMS: atom_id res chain seq x y z
N MET A 1 2.09 1.88 -16.73
CA MET A 1 3.46 1.74 -17.25
C MET A 1 3.58 0.37 -17.89
N PRO A 2 4.20 0.23 -19.08
CA PRO A 2 4.42 -1.09 -19.68
C PRO A 2 5.48 -1.86 -18.89
N MET A 3 5.23 -3.15 -18.61
CA MET A 3 6.21 -4.04 -17.97
C MET A 3 7.42 -4.21 -18.90
N GLY A 4 8.63 -3.92 -18.42
CA GLY A 4 9.88 -4.13 -19.19
C GLY A 4 10.86 -2.95 -19.26
N LEU A 5 10.51 -1.76 -18.77
CA LEU A 5 11.49 -0.67 -18.62
C LEU A 5 12.32 -0.87 -17.36
N SER A 6 13.64 -1.02 -17.53
CA SER A 6 14.64 -1.28 -16.48
C SER A 6 14.68 -0.24 -15.32
N LYS A 7 13.95 0.88 -15.43
CA LYS A 7 13.79 1.93 -14.40
C LYS A 7 12.36 2.08 -13.87
N ALA A 8 11.39 1.33 -14.41
CA ALA A 8 9.99 1.34 -13.98
C ALA A 8 9.78 0.99 -12.47
N PRO A 9 10.53 0.04 -11.86
CA PRO A 9 10.36 -0.26 -10.44
C PRO A 9 10.76 0.94 -9.56
N GLY A 10 11.82 1.65 -9.91
CA GLY A 10 12.32 2.80 -9.14
C GLY A 10 11.36 3.99 -9.15
N THR A 11 10.71 4.27 -10.28
CA THR A 11 9.71 5.35 -10.37
C THR A 11 8.43 4.99 -9.64
N PHE A 12 7.96 3.73 -9.75
CA PHE A 12 6.77 3.27 -9.05
C PHE A 12 6.99 3.24 -7.53
N MET A 13 8.14 2.74 -7.07
CA MET A 13 8.51 2.73 -5.65
C MET A 13 8.56 4.16 -5.08
N ARG A 14 9.12 5.13 -5.82
CA ARG A 14 9.19 6.52 -5.38
C ARG A 14 7.80 7.17 -5.29
N LEU A 15 6.90 6.84 -6.21
CA LEU A 15 5.51 7.32 -6.18
C LEU A 15 4.76 6.70 -5.00
N MET A 16 4.81 5.38 -4.82
CA MET A 16 4.23 4.65 -3.68
C MET A 16 4.73 5.23 -2.34
N HIS A 17 6.05 5.43 -2.22
CA HIS A 17 6.65 5.99 -1.01
C HIS A 17 6.27 7.45 -0.76
N PHE A 18 6.00 8.23 -1.82
CA PHE A 18 5.55 9.62 -1.68
C PHE A 18 4.08 9.70 -1.25
N VAL A 19 3.22 8.88 -1.86
CA VAL A 19 1.77 8.83 -1.59
C VAL A 19 1.49 8.28 -0.19
N LEU A 20 2.21 7.23 0.22
CA LEU A 20 2.04 6.59 1.53
C LEU A 20 2.99 7.15 2.59
N ARG A 21 3.77 8.18 2.28
CA ARG A 21 4.71 8.85 3.21
C ARG A 21 4.13 9.16 4.59
N PRO A 22 2.89 9.68 4.76
CA PRO A 22 2.35 9.95 6.09
C PRO A 22 2.01 8.68 6.89
N TYR A 23 1.94 7.52 6.24
CA TYR A 23 1.55 6.25 6.85
C TYR A 23 2.73 5.28 7.05
N ILE A 24 3.81 5.48 6.27
CA ILE A 24 5.04 4.69 6.34
C ILE A 24 5.68 4.82 7.72
N GLY A 25 5.91 3.68 8.37
CA GLY A 25 6.51 3.60 9.70
C GLY A 25 5.55 3.81 10.87
N VAL A 26 4.28 4.17 10.60
CA VAL A 26 3.23 4.30 11.63
C VAL A 26 2.40 3.03 11.70
N PHE A 27 1.74 2.70 10.58
CA PHE A 27 0.89 1.51 10.44
C PHE A 27 1.01 0.86 9.06
N VAL A 28 1.86 1.40 8.18
CA VAL A 28 2.13 0.88 6.84
C VAL A 28 3.63 0.65 6.66
N VAL A 29 3.96 -0.46 6.00
CA VAL A 29 5.29 -0.76 5.46
C VAL A 29 5.12 -1.00 3.96
N VAL A 30 5.94 -0.34 3.14
CA VAL A 30 5.91 -0.49 1.69
C VAL A 30 7.20 -1.17 1.26
N TYR A 31 7.08 -2.24 0.47
CA TYR A 31 8.22 -2.97 -0.09
C TYR A 31 7.99 -3.23 -1.58
N PHE A 32 8.66 -2.48 -2.44
CA PHE A 32 8.44 -2.49 -3.90
C PHE A 32 6.95 -2.26 -4.26
N ASP A 33 6.25 -3.34 -4.62
CA ASP A 33 4.86 -3.36 -5.04
C ASP A 33 3.91 -3.84 -3.92
N ASP A 34 4.46 -4.34 -2.81
CA ASP A 34 3.69 -4.85 -1.67
C ASP A 34 3.50 -3.77 -0.60
N ILE A 35 2.26 -3.62 -0.15
CA ILE A 35 1.88 -2.71 0.93
C ILE A 35 1.39 -3.56 2.10
N LEU A 36 2.13 -3.52 3.20
CA LEU A 36 1.80 -4.24 4.43
C LEU A 36 1.21 -3.26 5.44
N VAL A 37 -0.02 -3.52 5.87
CA VAL A 37 -0.71 -2.72 6.88
C VAL A 37 -0.75 -3.52 8.18
N PHE A 38 -0.22 -2.96 9.27
CA PHE A 38 -0.21 -3.60 10.58
C PHE A 38 -0.96 -2.72 11.59
N SER A 39 -1.63 -3.35 12.56
CA SER A 39 -2.44 -2.62 13.56
C SER A 39 -2.57 -3.45 14.83
N LYS A 40 -2.77 -2.79 15.98
CA LYS A 40 -2.92 -3.46 17.27
C LYS A 40 -4.31 -4.03 17.52
N SER A 41 -5.33 -3.51 16.83
CA SER A 41 -6.72 -3.92 16.96
C SER A 41 -7.37 -4.02 15.58
N ILE A 42 -8.34 -4.92 15.43
CA ILE A 42 -9.08 -5.13 14.19
C ILE A 42 -9.88 -3.86 13.81
N LYS A 43 -10.44 -3.15 14.79
CA LYS A 43 -11.16 -1.89 14.53
C LYS A 43 -10.24 -0.82 13.92
N ASP A 44 -9.05 -0.65 14.49
CA ASP A 44 -8.03 0.26 13.95
C ASP A 44 -7.51 -0.24 12.60
N HIS A 45 -7.37 -1.55 12.41
CA HIS A 45 -6.94 -2.15 11.16
C HIS A 45 -7.88 -1.78 10.00
N VAL A 46 -9.20 -1.88 10.21
CA VAL A 46 -10.18 -1.49 9.18
C VAL A 46 -10.05 0.00 8.84
N ASN A 47 -9.86 0.87 9.83
CA ASN A 47 -9.67 2.30 9.60
C ASN A 47 -8.37 2.60 8.83
N HIS A 48 -7.27 1.93 9.18
CA HIS A 48 -5.99 2.06 8.50
C HIS A 48 -6.04 1.56 7.06
N VAL A 49 -6.59 0.37 6.82
CA VAL A 49 -6.77 -0.17 5.47
C VAL A 49 -7.64 0.75 4.62
N ARG A 50 -8.73 1.29 5.20
CA ARG A 50 -9.59 2.26 4.51
C ARG A 50 -8.84 3.54 4.14
N ALA A 51 -8.03 4.08 5.03
CA ALA A 51 -7.22 5.27 4.75
C ALA A 51 -6.20 5.04 3.62
N VAL A 52 -5.54 3.87 3.62
CA VAL A 52 -4.58 3.47 2.57
C VAL A 52 -5.28 3.32 1.23
N LEU A 53 -6.41 2.59 1.18
CA LEU A 53 -7.19 2.40 -0.04
C LEU A 53 -7.74 3.72 -0.60
N GLN A 54 -8.22 4.63 0.26
CA GLN A 54 -8.66 5.95 -0.17
C GLN A 54 -7.53 6.79 -0.78
N THR A 55 -6.34 6.71 -0.19
CA THR A 55 -5.17 7.43 -0.69
C THR A 55 -4.70 6.86 -2.04
N LEU A 56 -4.66 5.53 -2.16
CA LEU A 56 -4.40 4.84 -3.43
C LEU A 56 -5.42 5.25 -4.51
N GLN A 57 -6.71 5.29 -4.17
CA GLN A 57 -7.77 5.68 -5.09
C GLN A 57 -7.62 7.13 -5.59
N LYS A 58 -7.23 8.07 -4.72
CA LYS A 58 -6.97 9.47 -5.12
C LYS A 58 -5.88 9.59 -6.17
N GLU A 59 -4.85 8.76 -6.05
CA GLU A 59 -3.71 8.71 -6.97
C GLU A 59 -3.94 7.78 -8.16
N ARG A 60 -5.19 7.29 -8.34
CA ARG A 60 -5.58 6.33 -9.38
C ARG A 60 -4.75 5.04 -9.38
N LEU A 61 -4.27 4.65 -8.21
CA LEU A 61 -3.64 3.36 -7.96
C LEU A 61 -4.69 2.38 -7.45
N TYR A 62 -4.64 1.16 -7.96
CA TYR A 62 -5.59 0.10 -7.61
C TYR A 62 -4.82 -1.10 -7.09
N ALA A 63 -5.24 -1.61 -5.93
CA ALA A 63 -4.73 -2.85 -5.39
C ALA A 63 -5.37 -4.03 -6.15
N ASN A 64 -4.59 -5.07 -6.41
CA ASN A 64 -5.12 -6.29 -7.03
C ASN A 64 -5.77 -7.17 -5.96
N MET A 65 -7.11 -7.22 -5.94
CA MET A 65 -7.87 -8.00 -4.96
C MET A 65 -7.47 -9.48 -4.90
N GLU A 66 -7.09 -10.09 -6.02
CA GLU A 66 -6.71 -11.51 -6.06
C GLU A 66 -5.42 -11.81 -5.29
N LYS A 67 -4.59 -10.79 -5.05
CA LYS A 67 -3.35 -10.88 -4.28
C LYS A 67 -3.44 -10.19 -2.91
N CYS A 68 -4.59 -9.60 -2.58
CA CYS A 68 -4.77 -8.91 -1.32
C CYS A 68 -5.30 -9.87 -0.25
N THR A 69 -4.51 -10.07 0.81
CA THR A 69 -4.94 -10.81 1.99
C THR A 69 -5.20 -9.81 3.12
N PHE A 70 -6.44 -9.77 3.61
CA PHE A 70 -6.86 -8.85 4.68
C PHE A 70 -7.16 -9.62 5.97
N GLY A 71 -6.78 -9.03 7.11
CA GLY A 71 -7.19 -9.54 8.42
C GLY A 71 -6.68 -10.95 8.76
N VAL A 72 -5.52 -11.33 8.23
CA VAL A 72 -4.86 -12.58 8.63
C VAL A 72 -4.33 -12.41 10.05
N ASP A 73 -5.03 -12.99 11.01
CA ASP A 73 -4.55 -13.16 12.38
C ASP A 73 -3.38 -14.16 12.34
N LYS A 74 -2.30 -13.86 13.06
CA LYS A 74 -1.10 -14.71 13.06
C LYS A 74 -1.23 -15.81 14.10
#